data_AF-A0A2V7PEX7-F1
#
_entry.id   AF-A0A2V7PEX7-F1
#
_cell.length_a   1.000
_cell.length_b   1.000
_cell.length_c   1.000
_cell.angle_alpha   90.00
_cell.angle_beta   90.00
_cell.angle_gamma   90.00
#
_symmetry.space_group_name_H-M   'P 1'
#
loop_
_entity.id
_entity.type
_entity.pdbx_description
1 polymer ?
#
loop_
_entity_poly.entity_id
_entity_poly.type
_entity_poly.pdbx_seq_one_letter_code
_entity_poly.pdbx_strand_id
1 'polypeptide(L)'
;MYHKSSVTGFSYLAEWSLTPRLYRWTRATIFGLLLAGVACVHSHNTAIERVPLLPAGERPLALRLAGADLVVPATLAKTERDWSYEEPCGILRSFVHGCADIPKAYQATLRRGHRTWSVFYFKVGDLPHPAVGDSAVWVLRQSAVFRLMECSQRQGMTSAYCSYDFAYVIESDDDVLPAATWQQVSELLHTLEEPVAQQP
;
A
#
# COMPACT_ATOMS: atom_id res chain seq x y z
N MET A 1 -46.32 72.49 -15.25
CA MET A 1 -46.51 71.27 -16.06
C MET A 1 -46.08 70.10 -15.18
N TYR A 2 -46.97 69.60 -14.31
CA TYR A 2 -47.86 68.43 -14.51
C TYR A 2 -47.03 67.15 -14.81
N HIS A 3 -47.08 66.04 -14.05
CA HIS A 3 -48.20 65.50 -13.27
C HIS A 3 -47.74 64.44 -12.21
N LYS A 4 -48.26 64.58 -10.98
CA LYS A 4 -48.71 63.64 -9.89
C LYS A 4 -48.01 62.27 -9.68
N SER A 5 -47.61 61.85 -8.45
CA SER A 5 -48.43 61.44 -7.27
C SER A 5 -49.46 60.33 -7.59
N SER A 6 -49.75 59.30 -6.80
CA SER A 6 -49.48 58.97 -5.39
C SER A 6 -49.84 57.50 -5.13
N VAL A 7 -49.41 57.02 -3.97
CA VAL A 7 -49.89 55.86 -3.20
C VAL A 7 -51.42 55.74 -3.13
N THR A 8 -51.94 54.50 -3.09
CA THR A 8 -53.06 53.89 -2.30
C THR A 8 -53.46 52.58 -3.03
N GLY A 9 -53.87 51.46 -2.45
CA GLY A 9 -54.30 51.07 -1.11
C GLY A 9 -54.75 49.59 -1.13
N PHE A 10 -55.04 49.06 0.06
CA PHE A 10 -55.58 47.73 0.38
C PHE A 10 -56.82 47.28 -0.41
N SER A 11 -57.00 45.97 -0.65
CA SER A 11 -58.11 45.12 -0.11
C SER A 11 -58.26 43.75 -0.82
N TYR A 12 -58.26 42.70 0.01
CA TYR A 12 -58.89 41.36 -0.03
C TYR A 12 -59.66 40.82 -1.27
N LEU A 13 -59.40 39.54 -1.58
CA LEU A 13 -60.32 38.37 -1.77
C LEU A 13 -59.63 37.37 -2.72
N ALA A 14 -59.20 36.17 -2.29
CA ALA A 14 -59.95 34.94 -1.99
C ALA A 14 -59.81 33.91 -3.13
N GLU A 15 -59.12 32.80 -2.87
CA GLU A 15 -59.27 31.44 -3.46
C GLU A 15 -58.11 30.58 -2.90
N TRP A 16 -58.23 29.89 -1.76
CA TRP A 16 -58.84 28.56 -1.55
C TRP A 16 -58.46 27.49 -2.59
N SER A 17 -57.42 26.70 -2.28
CA SER A 17 -57.52 25.23 -2.35
C SER A 17 -56.45 24.55 -1.49
N LEU A 18 -56.93 23.97 -0.38
CA LEU A 18 -56.32 22.90 0.41
C LEU A 18 -56.25 21.65 -0.49
N THR A 19 -55.24 20.78 -0.41
CA THR A 19 -55.21 19.64 0.54
C THR A 19 -53.86 18.91 0.52
N PRO A 20 -53.29 18.56 1.69
CA PRO A 20 -52.40 17.42 1.86
C PRO A 20 -53.04 16.41 2.82
N ARG A 21 -53.48 15.24 2.32
CA ARG A 21 -53.68 14.02 3.11
C ARG A 21 -54.27 12.92 2.24
N LEU A 22 -53.60 11.79 2.20
CA LEU A 22 -54.06 10.40 2.03
C LEU A 22 -52.76 9.59 1.92
N TYR A 23 -52.53 8.46 2.57
CA TYR A 23 -53.22 7.73 3.60
C TYR A 23 -52.20 6.68 4.06
N ARG A 24 -52.08 6.54 5.36
CA ARG A 24 -51.18 5.63 6.07
C ARG A 24 -51.87 4.25 6.11
N TRP A 25 -51.09 3.17 6.04
CA TRP A 25 -51.45 1.74 6.32
C TRP A 25 -52.00 0.88 5.17
N THR A 26 -51.17 -0.07 4.71
CA THR A 26 -51.45 -1.51 4.81
C THR A 26 -50.12 -2.27 4.93
N ARG A 27 -49.97 -2.99 6.04
CA ARG A 27 -48.92 -3.98 6.32
C ARG A 27 -49.34 -5.34 5.76
N ALA A 28 -48.33 -6.16 5.50
CA ALA A 28 -48.36 -7.63 5.54
C ALA A 28 -49.15 -8.35 4.44
N THR A 29 -48.43 -8.91 3.46
CA THR A 29 -48.21 -10.37 3.29
C THR A 29 -47.60 -10.60 1.91
N ILE A 30 -46.34 -11.02 1.86
CA ILE A 30 -45.79 -12.09 0.99
C ILE A 30 -44.41 -12.38 1.57
N PHE A 31 -44.42 -13.28 2.56
CA PHE A 31 -43.27 -14.08 2.95
C PHE A 31 -43.40 -15.36 2.13
N GLY A 32 -42.44 -15.69 1.29
CA GLY A 32 -42.50 -16.92 0.51
C GLY A 32 -41.46 -16.99 -0.59
N LEU A 33 -40.39 -17.73 -0.28
CA LEU A 33 -39.40 -18.27 -1.22
C LEU A 33 -38.49 -17.26 -1.93
N LEU A 34 -37.37 -16.92 -1.29
CA LEU A 34 -36.05 -16.90 -1.93
C LEU A 34 -35.00 -17.33 -0.87
N LEU A 35 -35.18 -18.55 -0.35
CA LEU A 35 -34.21 -19.29 0.45
C LEU A 35 -33.62 -20.38 -0.46
N ALA A 36 -32.59 -20.04 -1.22
CA ALA A 36 -31.65 -21.00 -1.80
C ALA A 36 -30.45 -20.23 -2.35
N GLY A 37 -29.27 -20.49 -1.80
CA GLY A 37 -28.02 -20.13 -2.45
C GLY A 37 -27.28 -18.93 -1.89
N VAL A 38 -27.01 -18.89 -0.59
CA VAL A 38 -25.70 -18.37 -0.16
C VAL A 38 -24.84 -19.60 0.09
N ALA A 39 -24.40 -20.22 -1.00
CA ALA A 39 -23.23 -21.05 -0.96
C ALA A 39 -22.12 -20.18 -0.37
N CYS A 40 -21.46 -20.66 0.68
CA CYS A 40 -20.16 -20.17 1.04
C CYS A 40 -19.29 -20.31 -0.21
N VAL A 41 -19.17 -19.23 -0.98
CA VAL A 41 -18.07 -19.07 -1.91
C VAL A 41 -16.86 -18.91 -1.00
N HIS A 42 -16.32 -20.06 -0.59
CA HIS A 42 -14.91 -20.20 -0.31
C HIS A 42 -14.22 -19.63 -1.55
N SER A 43 -13.88 -18.35 -1.48
CA SER A 43 -12.97 -17.73 -2.43
C SER A 43 -11.64 -18.43 -2.20
N HIS A 44 -11.47 -19.55 -2.89
CA HIS A 44 -10.16 -20.04 -3.26
C HIS A 44 -9.59 -18.94 -4.16
N ASN A 45 -8.95 -17.95 -3.53
CA ASN A 45 -8.02 -17.05 -4.19
C ASN A 45 -6.79 -17.87 -4.60
N THR A 46 -6.99 -18.80 -5.53
CA THR A 46 -5.94 -19.45 -6.28
C THR A 46 -6.12 -19.00 -7.71
N ALA A 47 -5.53 -17.85 -8.01
CA ALA A 47 -4.76 -17.59 -9.23
C ALA A 47 -4.58 -16.07 -9.37
N ILE A 48 -3.37 -15.58 -9.09
CA ILE A 48 -2.61 -14.93 -10.15
C ILE A 48 -1.18 -15.44 -10.05
N GLU A 49 -0.79 -16.28 -11.00
CA GLU A 49 0.61 -16.40 -11.37
C GLU A 49 1.05 -15.03 -11.90
N ARG A 50 1.78 -14.25 -11.09
CA ARG A 50 2.61 -13.10 -11.51
C ARG A 50 3.48 -12.60 -10.36
N VAL A 51 4.76 -12.93 -10.41
CA VAL A 51 5.86 -12.05 -9.99
C VAL A 51 6.93 -12.10 -11.07
N PRO A 52 6.87 -11.27 -12.12
CA PRO A 52 8.07 -10.86 -12.84
C PRO A 52 8.45 -9.47 -12.32
N LEU A 53 9.16 -9.45 -11.19
CA LEU A 53 9.72 -8.23 -10.65
C LEU A 53 11.03 -7.94 -11.39
N LEU A 54 10.88 -7.34 -12.58
CA LEU A 54 11.98 -6.99 -13.49
C LEU A 54 12.87 -8.20 -13.87
N PRO A 55 13.72 -8.11 -14.91
CA PRO A 55 14.71 -9.17 -15.13
C PRO A 55 15.56 -9.30 -13.87
N ALA A 56 15.78 -10.55 -13.43
CA ALA A 56 16.68 -10.87 -12.32
C ALA A 56 17.90 -9.96 -12.40
N GLY A 57 18.05 -9.06 -11.43
CA GLY A 57 19.18 -8.16 -11.37
C GLY A 57 20.49 -8.93 -11.50
N GLU A 58 21.55 -8.23 -11.87
CA GLU A 58 22.85 -8.82 -12.22
C GLU A 58 23.46 -9.74 -11.11
N ARG A 59 22.91 -9.72 -9.88
CA ARG A 59 23.36 -10.56 -8.76
C ARG A 59 22.63 -11.93 -8.72
N PRO A 60 23.38 -13.05 -8.69
CA PRO A 60 22.84 -14.38 -8.50
C PRO A 60 22.01 -14.50 -7.20
N LEU A 61 20.93 -15.30 -7.24
CA LEU A 61 20.06 -15.57 -6.09
C LEU A 61 20.84 -16.03 -4.85
N ALA A 62 21.82 -16.92 -5.01
CA ALA A 62 22.64 -17.42 -3.91
C ALA A 62 23.40 -16.30 -3.18
N LEU A 63 23.94 -15.32 -3.92
CA LEU A 63 24.66 -14.19 -3.33
C LEU A 63 23.70 -13.30 -2.52
N ARG A 64 22.46 -13.13 -2.99
CA ARG A 64 21.44 -12.34 -2.29
C ARG A 64 20.98 -13.03 -1.02
N LEU A 65 20.76 -14.34 -1.06
CA LEU A 65 20.41 -15.15 0.11
C LEU A 65 21.54 -15.18 1.14
N ALA A 66 22.80 -15.29 0.71
CA ALA A 66 23.95 -15.28 1.60
C ALA A 66 24.13 -13.95 2.37
N GLY A 67 23.66 -12.84 1.78
CA GLY A 67 23.67 -11.52 2.42
C GLY A 67 22.38 -11.17 3.17
N ALA A 68 21.38 -12.06 3.20
CA ALA A 68 20.10 -11.79 3.83
C ALA A 68 20.15 -12.03 5.34
N ASP A 69 19.61 -11.10 6.12
CA ASP A 69 19.47 -11.28 7.57
C ASP A 69 18.23 -12.12 7.92
N LEU A 70 17.24 -12.14 7.02
CA LEU A 70 16.02 -12.90 7.20
C LEU A 70 15.37 -13.23 5.86
N VAL A 71 15.00 -14.50 5.66
CA VAL A 71 14.21 -14.93 4.50
C VAL A 71 12.90 -15.54 4.97
N VAL A 72 11.76 -14.98 4.53
CA VAL A 72 10.43 -15.42 5.01
C VAL A 72 9.43 -15.59 3.88
N PRO A 73 8.72 -16.74 3.80
CA PRO A 73 7.50 -16.83 3.01
C PRO A 73 6.36 -16.15 3.79
N ALA A 74 5.77 -15.09 3.25
CA ALA A 74 4.75 -14.32 3.95
C ALA A 74 3.80 -13.60 2.98
N THR A 75 2.63 -13.22 3.49
CA THR A 75 1.66 -12.40 2.78
C THR A 75 1.85 -10.92 3.13
N LEU A 76 1.83 -10.03 2.15
CA LEU A 76 1.78 -8.59 2.39
C LEU A 76 0.42 -8.23 3.00
N ALA A 77 0.40 -7.90 4.29
CA ALA A 77 -0.84 -7.63 5.02
C ALA A 77 -1.26 -6.16 4.97
N LYS A 78 -0.28 -5.26 4.91
CA LYS A 78 -0.50 -3.81 4.89
C LYS A 78 0.69 -3.13 4.22
N THR A 79 0.44 -2.05 3.49
CA THR A 79 1.48 -1.13 3.05
C THR A 79 0.96 0.29 3.13
N GLU A 80 1.76 1.20 3.67
CA GLU A 80 1.45 2.62 3.80
C GLU A 80 2.66 3.45 3.41
N ARG A 81 2.43 4.57 2.74
CA ARG A 81 3.48 5.51 2.37
C ARG A 81 3.91 6.32 3.59
N ASP A 82 5.22 6.39 3.83
CA ASP A 82 5.81 7.20 4.91
C ASP A 82 6.73 8.27 4.33
N TRP A 83 6.20 9.48 4.21
CA TRP A 83 6.88 10.64 3.66
C TRP A 83 8.04 11.14 4.53
N SER A 84 8.16 10.68 5.78
CA SER A 84 9.25 11.07 6.71
C SER A 84 10.63 10.61 6.21
N TYR A 85 10.65 9.52 5.43
CA TYR A 85 11.86 8.90 4.87
C TYR A 85 12.12 9.29 3.41
N GLU A 86 11.33 10.20 2.85
CA GLU A 86 11.49 10.66 1.46
C GLU A 86 12.31 11.95 1.37
N GLU A 87 13.03 12.11 0.26
CA GLU A 87 13.64 13.40 -0.07
C GLU A 87 12.55 14.44 -0.37
N PRO A 88 12.64 15.66 0.18
CA PRO A 88 11.71 16.71 -0.18
C PRO A 88 11.92 17.16 -1.62
N CYS A 89 10.83 17.18 -2.38
CA CYS A 89 10.84 17.81 -3.69
C CYS A 89 10.76 19.33 -3.52
N GLY A 90 11.91 20.00 -3.47
CA GLY A 90 11.99 21.46 -3.40
C GLY A 90 11.34 22.14 -4.61
N ILE A 91 10.88 23.38 -4.44
CA ILE A 91 10.13 24.14 -5.45
C ILE A 91 10.91 24.20 -6.79
N LEU A 92 12.20 24.53 -6.75
CA LEU A 92 13.03 24.64 -7.96
C LEU A 92 13.15 23.30 -8.71
N ARG A 93 13.38 22.19 -8.02
CA ARG A 93 13.46 20.86 -8.64
C ARG A 93 12.12 20.45 -9.23
N SER A 94 11.04 20.70 -8.50
CA SER A 94 9.68 20.43 -8.98
C SER A 94 9.37 21.16 -10.29
N PHE A 95 9.91 22.37 -10.51
CA PHE A 95 9.70 23.12 -11.75
C PHE A 95 10.60 22.67 -12.91
N VAL A 96 11.86 22.29 -12.64
CA VAL A 96 12.83 21.96 -13.71
C VAL A 96 12.78 20.49 -14.12
N HIS A 97 12.63 19.59 -13.14
CA HIS A 97 12.76 18.13 -13.36
C HIS A 97 11.52 17.34 -12.89
N GLY A 98 10.60 17.98 -12.17
CA GLY A 98 9.52 17.26 -11.47
C GLY A 98 10.03 16.48 -10.26
N CYS A 99 9.17 15.61 -9.72
CA CYS A 99 9.43 14.87 -8.46
C CYS A 99 9.17 13.35 -8.61
N ALA A 100 8.97 12.89 -9.84
CA ALA A 100 8.55 11.52 -10.13
C ALA A 100 9.70 10.50 -9.98
N ASP A 101 10.94 10.97 -10.15
CA ASP A 101 12.18 10.22 -9.97
C ASP A 101 12.58 10.05 -8.50
N ILE A 102 11.97 10.80 -7.57
CA ILE A 102 12.24 10.70 -6.14
C ILE A 102 11.59 9.42 -5.59
N PRO A 103 12.37 8.48 -5.02
CA PRO A 103 11.85 7.26 -4.43
C PRO A 103 10.80 7.57 -3.35
N LYS A 104 9.70 6.83 -3.38
CA LYS A 104 8.63 6.88 -2.39
C LYS A 104 8.83 5.79 -1.37
N ALA A 105 8.85 6.16 -0.10
CA ALA A 105 9.10 5.23 1.00
C ALA A 105 7.79 4.63 1.48
N TYR A 106 7.79 3.32 1.69
CA TYR A 106 6.64 2.58 2.18
C TYR A 106 7.03 1.73 3.37
N GLN A 107 6.20 1.79 4.41
CA GLN A 107 6.24 0.85 5.51
C GLN A 107 5.20 -0.24 5.26
N ALA A 108 5.65 -1.48 5.22
CA ALA A 108 4.83 -2.64 5.00
C ALA A 108 4.83 -3.58 6.21
N THR A 109 3.72 -4.31 6.36
CA THR A 109 3.58 -5.39 7.32
C THR A 109 3.44 -6.71 6.57
N LEU A 110 4.39 -7.61 6.78
CA LEU A 110 4.33 -8.99 6.31
C LEU A 110 3.67 -9.86 7.37
N ARG A 111 2.90 -10.87 6.98
CA ARG A 111 2.22 -11.79 7.90
C ARG A 111 2.33 -13.24 7.45
N ARG A 112 2.66 -14.12 8.41
CA ARG A 112 2.58 -15.59 8.26
C ARG A 112 1.97 -16.17 9.53
N GLY A 113 0.73 -16.67 9.43
CA GLY A 113 -0.04 -17.09 10.61
C GLY A 113 -0.21 -15.92 11.58
N HIS A 114 0.25 -16.11 12.83
CA HIS A 114 0.25 -15.09 13.89
C HIS A 114 1.51 -14.21 13.93
N ARG A 115 2.54 -14.53 13.12
CA ARG A 115 3.78 -13.75 13.09
C ARG A 115 3.68 -12.61 12.10
N THR A 116 4.23 -11.46 12.47
CA THR A 116 4.29 -10.26 11.64
C THR A 116 5.69 -9.67 11.62
N TRP A 117 6.08 -9.10 10.48
CA TRP A 117 7.34 -8.38 10.30
C TRP A 117 7.06 -7.01 9.71
N SER A 118 7.66 -5.96 10.28
CA SER A 118 7.66 -4.62 9.68
C SER A 118 8.84 -4.51 8.73
N VAL A 119 8.59 -4.07 7.50
CA VAL A 119 9.61 -3.91 6.47
C VAL A 119 9.46 -2.54 5.79
N PHE A 120 10.57 -1.99 5.30
CA PHE A 120 10.59 -0.80 4.47
C PHE A 120 10.95 -1.16 3.03
N TYR A 121 10.35 -0.47 2.08
CA TYR A 121 10.78 -0.52 0.69
C TYR A 121 10.61 0.85 0.03
N PHE A 122 11.38 1.07 -1.03
CA PHE A 122 11.42 2.33 -1.76
C PHE A 122 11.05 2.10 -3.20
N LYS A 123 10.03 2.79 -3.69
CA LYS A 123 9.54 2.65 -5.06
C LYS A 123 9.85 3.90 -5.88
N VAL A 124 10.50 3.71 -7.02
CA VAL A 124 10.69 4.76 -8.03
C VAL A 124 9.67 4.58 -9.15
N GLY A 125 8.94 5.64 -9.48
CA GLY A 125 7.88 5.60 -10.50
C GLY A 125 6.74 4.63 -10.15
N ASP A 126 6.07 4.10 -11.17
CA ASP A 126 4.88 3.25 -11.03
C ASP A 126 5.17 1.74 -11.17
N LEU A 127 6.43 1.32 -10.99
CA LEU A 127 6.82 -0.09 -11.12
C LEU A 127 5.95 -1.04 -10.28
N PRO A 128 5.55 -2.20 -10.82
CA PRO A 128 4.71 -3.14 -10.10
C PRO A 128 5.42 -3.62 -8.83
N HIS A 129 4.73 -3.63 -7.71
CA HIS A 129 5.17 -4.19 -6.44
C HIS A 129 4.05 -5.12 -5.93
N PRO A 130 4.34 -6.11 -5.07
CA PRO A 130 3.31 -6.95 -4.48
C PRO A 130 2.20 -6.10 -3.88
N ALA A 131 0.96 -6.44 -4.18
CA ALA A 131 -0.22 -5.81 -3.62
C ALA A 131 -0.56 -6.41 -2.25
N VAL A 132 -1.32 -5.68 -1.45
CA VAL A 132 -1.86 -6.21 -0.20
C VAL A 132 -2.69 -7.46 -0.50
N GLY A 133 -2.39 -8.56 0.20
CA GLY A 133 -2.97 -9.88 -0.03
C GLY A 133 -2.05 -10.84 -0.80
N ASP A 134 -1.03 -10.32 -1.48
CA ASP A 134 -0.11 -11.16 -2.24
C ASP A 134 0.85 -11.91 -1.32
N SER A 135 1.11 -13.17 -1.67
CA SER A 135 2.07 -14.02 -0.96
C SER A 135 3.35 -14.14 -1.78
N ALA A 136 4.48 -14.01 -1.11
CA ALA A 136 5.81 -14.03 -1.71
C ALA A 136 6.84 -14.60 -0.73
N VAL A 137 8.04 -14.87 -1.23
CA VAL A 137 9.23 -15.09 -0.40
C VAL A 137 10.00 -13.78 -0.34
N TRP A 138 10.19 -13.26 0.86
CA TRP A 138 10.81 -11.96 1.12
C TRP A 138 12.23 -12.18 1.62
N VAL A 139 13.20 -11.66 0.89
CA VAL A 139 14.62 -11.62 1.26
C VAL A 139 14.88 -10.27 1.91
N LEU A 140 15.12 -10.26 3.21
CA LEU A 140 15.17 -9.05 4.02
C LEU A 140 16.57 -8.83 4.56
N ARG A 141 17.01 -7.58 4.54
CA ARG A 141 18.24 -7.13 5.17
C ARG A 141 17.96 -6.08 6.22
N GLN A 142 18.70 -6.10 7.33
CA GLN A 142 18.67 -5.04 8.32
C GLN A 142 19.57 -3.91 7.84
N SER A 143 18.99 -2.73 7.64
CA SER A 143 19.74 -1.56 7.22
C SER A 143 19.21 -0.30 7.91
N ALA A 144 20.03 0.76 7.88
CA ALA A 144 19.65 2.07 8.38
C ALA A 144 18.76 2.78 7.35
N VAL A 145 17.57 3.19 7.79
CA VAL A 145 16.59 3.93 7.00
C VAL A 145 16.56 5.36 7.52
N PHE A 146 17.02 6.32 6.71
CA PHE A 146 17.20 7.71 7.11
C PHE A 146 15.92 8.54 6.95
N ARG A 147 15.61 9.38 7.94
CA ARG A 147 14.49 10.32 7.91
C ARG A 147 14.85 11.55 7.08
N LEU A 148 14.89 11.39 5.76
CA LEU A 148 15.38 12.39 4.82
C LEU A 148 14.60 13.72 4.89
N MET A 149 13.30 13.66 5.15
CA MET A 149 12.46 14.85 5.30
C MET A 149 12.88 15.69 6.52
N GLU A 150 13.02 15.05 7.68
CA GLU A 150 13.48 15.70 8.92
C GLU A 150 14.89 16.28 8.74
N CYS A 151 15.77 15.53 8.07
CA CYS A 151 17.14 15.94 7.80
C CYS A 151 17.20 17.22 6.96
N SER A 152 16.41 17.28 5.88
CA SER A 152 16.33 18.47 5.03
C SER A 152 15.72 19.67 5.77
N GLN A 153 14.66 19.47 6.56
CA GLN A 153 14.05 20.54 7.35
C GLN A 153 15.02 21.17 8.36
N ARG A 154 15.97 20.39 8.87
CA ARG A 154 17.03 20.87 9.77
C ARG A 154 18.24 21.48 9.08
N GLN A 155 18.20 21.64 7.75
CA GLN A 155 19.35 22.08 6.94
C GLN A 155 20.58 21.18 7.14
N GLY A 156 20.38 19.89 7.43
CA GLY A 156 21.46 18.92 7.53
C GLY A 156 22.19 18.80 6.18
N MET A 157 23.46 19.22 6.12
CA MET A 157 24.25 19.21 4.89
C MET A 157 24.87 17.84 4.57
N THR A 158 24.89 16.90 5.53
CA THR A 158 25.43 15.54 5.35
C THR A 158 24.58 14.52 6.11
N SER A 159 24.62 13.25 5.67
CA SER A 159 23.89 12.12 6.29
C SER A 159 24.23 11.89 7.78
N ALA A 160 25.37 12.42 8.25
CA ALA A 160 25.78 12.37 9.66
C ALA A 160 24.83 13.09 10.62
N TYR A 161 23.98 14.00 10.11
CA TYR A 161 23.00 14.74 10.90
C TYR A 161 21.55 14.22 10.72
N CYS A 162 21.35 13.20 9.89
CA CYS A 162 20.04 12.62 9.68
C CYS A 162 19.77 11.57 10.77
N SER A 163 18.60 11.68 11.43
CA SER A 163 18.05 10.58 12.24
C SER A 163 17.79 9.37 11.34
N TYR A 164 18.00 8.17 11.88
CA TYR A 164 17.75 6.92 11.19
C TYR A 164 17.16 5.89 12.13
N ASP A 165 16.46 4.92 11.55
CA ASP A 165 15.94 3.75 12.23
C ASP A 165 16.57 2.50 11.60
N PHE A 166 16.88 1.48 12.40
CA PHE A 166 17.23 0.16 11.86
C PHE A 166 15.96 -0.62 11.57
N ALA A 167 15.79 -1.07 10.33
CA ALA A 167 14.63 -1.84 9.91
C ALA A 167 15.02 -2.92 8.90
N TYR A 168 14.13 -3.90 8.74
CA TYR A 168 14.19 -4.80 7.60
C TYR A 168 13.83 -4.01 6.33
N VAL A 169 14.69 -4.08 5.33
CA VAL A 169 14.53 -3.41 4.04
C VAL A 169 14.49 -4.40 2.89
N ILE A 170 13.74 -4.02 1.86
CA ILE A 170 13.81 -4.59 0.52
C ILE A 170 14.64 -3.61 -0.30
N GLU A 171 15.83 -4.03 -0.75
CA GLU A 171 16.73 -3.14 -1.49
C GLU A 171 16.53 -3.22 -2.99
N SER A 172 16.07 -4.37 -3.50
CA SER A 172 15.76 -4.59 -4.91
C SER A 172 14.41 -5.26 -5.08
N ASP A 173 13.76 -5.03 -6.21
CA ASP A 173 12.57 -5.76 -6.66
C ASP A 173 12.85 -7.27 -6.70
N ASP A 174 14.09 -7.68 -6.98
CA ASP A 174 14.50 -9.09 -6.96
C ASP A 174 14.40 -9.75 -5.59
N ASP A 175 14.45 -8.97 -4.51
CA ASP A 175 14.43 -9.47 -3.12
C ASP A 175 13.03 -9.94 -2.72
N VAL A 176 12.04 -9.78 -3.61
CA VAL A 176 10.73 -10.40 -3.48
C VAL A 176 10.57 -11.46 -4.56
N LEU A 177 10.53 -12.72 -4.14
CA LEU A 177 10.45 -13.86 -5.05
C LEU A 177 9.02 -14.44 -5.06
N PRO A 178 8.59 -15.07 -6.17
CA PRO A 178 7.29 -15.74 -6.22
C PRO A 178 7.14 -16.77 -5.09
N ALA A 179 5.98 -16.86 -4.46
CA ALA A 179 5.74 -17.80 -3.36
C ALA A 179 6.07 -19.27 -3.70
N ALA A 180 5.88 -19.67 -4.97
CA ALA A 180 6.19 -21.01 -5.46
C ALA A 180 7.69 -21.37 -5.37
N THR A 181 8.58 -20.37 -5.30
CA THR A 181 10.03 -20.60 -5.22
C THR A 181 10.52 -21.01 -3.83
N TRP A 182 9.63 -21.05 -2.82
CA TRP A 182 10.03 -21.32 -1.44
C TRP A 182 10.81 -22.62 -1.26
N GLN A 183 10.42 -23.71 -1.93
CA GLN A 183 11.14 -24.98 -1.81
C GLN A 183 12.60 -24.86 -2.27
N GLN A 184 12.82 -24.31 -3.47
CA GLN A 184 14.15 -24.06 -4.01
C GLN A 184 14.98 -23.14 -3.10
N VAL A 185 14.37 -22.06 -2.59
CA VAL A 185 15.04 -21.12 -1.69
C VAL A 185 15.42 -21.81 -0.36
N SER A 186 14.53 -22.64 0.20
CA SER A 186 14.78 -23.34 1.46
C SER A 186 15.91 -24.36 1.35
N GLU A 187 15.99 -25.09 0.24
CA GLU A 187 17.10 -26.00 -0.03
C GLU A 187 18.43 -25.24 -0.15
N LEU A 188 18.42 -24.12 -0.88
CA LEU A 188 19.62 -23.30 -1.05
C LEU A 188 20.07 -22.68 0.28
N LEU A 189 19.14 -22.20 1.11
CA LEU A 189 19.46 -21.70 2.45
C LEU A 189 20.11 -22.78 3.31
N HIS A 190 19.58 -24.01 3.30
CA HIS A 190 20.21 -25.11 4.02
C HIS A 190 21.64 -25.39 3.54
N THR A 191 21.90 -25.35 2.23
CA THR A 191 23.27 -25.52 1.71
C THR A 191 24.23 -24.38 2.07
N LEU A 192 23.70 -23.16 2.27
CA LEU A 192 24.50 -22.00 2.69
C LEU A 192 24.80 -22.01 4.20
N GLU A 193 23.91 -22.62 5.00
CA GLU A 193 24.07 -22.79 6.45
C GLU A 193 24.98 -23.96 6.80
N GLU A 194 25.12 -24.96 5.92
CA GLU A 194 26.03 -26.10 6.14
C GLU A 194 27.49 -25.61 6.22
N PRO A 195 28.17 -25.75 7.38
CA PRO A 195 29.59 -25.45 7.45
C PRO A 195 30.30 -26.40 6.49
N VAL A 196 31.24 -25.87 5.70
CA VAL A 196 32.14 -26.65 4.84
C VAL A 196 32.85 -27.68 5.72
N ALA A 197 32.28 -28.87 5.84
CA ALA A 197 32.87 -29.98 6.54
C ALA A 197 34.15 -30.31 5.79
N GLN A 198 35.27 -30.12 6.48
CA GLN A 198 36.62 -30.35 5.99
C GLN A 198 36.68 -31.69 5.23
N GLN A 199 36.89 -31.61 3.92
CA GLN A 199 37.25 -32.79 3.13
C GLN A 199 38.69 -33.20 3.54
N PRO A 200 38.92 -34.48 3.84
CA PRO A 200 40.23 -35.00 4.26
C PRO A 200 41.29 -34.93 3.15
#